data_AF-A0A2H3K226-F1
#
_entry.id   AF-A0A2H3K226-F1
#
_cell.length_a   1.000
_cell.length_b   1.000
_cell.length_c   1.000
_cell.angle_alpha   90.00
_cell.angle_beta   90.00
_cell.angle_gamma   90.00
#
_symmetry.space_group_name_H-M   'P 1'
#
loop_
_entity.id
_entity.type
_entity.pdbx_description
1 polymer ?
#
loop_
_entity_poly.entity_id
_entity_poly.type
_entity_poly.pdbx_seq_one_letter_code
_entity_poly.pdbx_strand_id
1 'polypeptide(L)'
;MLTSIASVFAASFAAYRLFTVMTARPGQQNNTAAYAIESKVTHARIVPESATHAFTYPTLMFLVSLNALESHALDLVGGWVFGYGGLFWRLTGLRPSAYMADSGMRDSGIKEKLLSVLLVRGYPDARWELSDAWMWTSPSYMGFEGINPLTVYFCYNQESVLWLVVLEVHNTFGERHAYILEVGKSEDEQVAPGFCHQWTFPRQFHVSPFNDRLGFYTVSVTPPHSAPSFPIPSSTADSPSPPRPSIRIHLHPPSSASQSELGPPPPTAPGPLKLTALLRTTHATPLTTLNLLSALARQPFALFLSFVRILYQAWILHYHKRLDVHVRPEPLPGVQGWGRARANADAGTREADGEGARGGGIGWQKEGWFERYARERMCAFLMRRAEETGVAVELIAADPLYPPLVFRPAETACAQRKELTIWYLLPQFFTTVLLAPSVAHALLLGYTVEKLFVPSSLDLFRYVFSVAGTQEGHRPTALTYAQKLRTSSIPLSLLDAPEYEIPSTHPFDPDPSHRISTILNSARIWLVLALGRCEEWTYHIFRARFIPREEPWRRWHRALIAFEAQTKPEDVHVLNK
;
A
#
# COMPACT_ATOMS: atom_id res chain seq x y z
N MET A 1 12.26 -25.28 36.85
CA MET A 1 12.72 -24.14 37.69
C MET A 1 12.75 -22.82 36.92
N LEU A 2 13.39 -22.72 35.75
CA LEU A 2 13.47 -21.48 34.95
C LEU A 2 12.10 -20.89 34.55
N THR A 3 11.10 -21.72 34.22
CA THR A 3 9.73 -21.27 33.92
C THR A 3 9.00 -20.68 35.13
N SER A 4 9.24 -21.23 36.32
CA SER A 4 8.64 -20.77 37.59
C SER A 4 9.26 -19.44 38.06
N ILE A 5 10.57 -19.27 37.87
CA ILE A 5 11.26 -18.01 38.13
C ILE A 5 10.75 -16.92 37.18
N ALA A 6 10.63 -17.22 35.88
CA ALA A 6 10.09 -16.28 34.90
C ALA A 6 8.64 -15.86 35.22
N SER A 7 7.78 -16.77 35.68
CA SER A 7 6.41 -16.44 36.10
C SER A 7 6.36 -15.59 37.38
N VAL A 8 7.24 -15.85 38.35
CA VAL A 8 7.31 -15.04 39.58
C VAL A 8 7.86 -13.65 39.29
N PHE A 9 8.86 -13.50 38.41
CA PHE A 9 9.33 -12.20 37.95
C PHE A 9 8.27 -11.46 37.16
N ALA A 10 7.55 -12.12 36.26
CA ALA A 10 6.46 -11.51 35.51
C ALA A 10 5.32 -11.05 36.44
N ALA A 11 4.93 -11.87 37.41
CA ALA A 11 3.90 -11.53 38.40
C ALA A 11 4.35 -10.39 39.33
N SER A 12 5.61 -10.41 39.79
CA SER A 12 6.17 -9.36 40.65
C SER A 12 6.37 -8.05 39.89
N PHE A 13 6.76 -8.10 38.62
CA PHE A 13 6.86 -6.93 37.74
C PHE A 13 5.47 -6.36 37.43
N ALA A 14 4.47 -7.21 37.14
CA ALA A 14 3.09 -6.80 36.96
C ALA A 14 2.52 -6.18 38.25
N ALA A 15 2.79 -6.78 39.42
CA ALA A 15 2.37 -6.25 40.72
C ALA A 15 3.05 -4.92 41.05
N TYR A 16 4.35 -4.77 40.79
CA TYR A 16 5.08 -3.51 40.95
C TYR A 16 4.53 -2.42 40.03
N ARG A 17 4.23 -2.75 38.76
CA ARG A 17 3.64 -1.80 37.81
C ARG A 17 2.21 -1.45 38.18
N LEU A 18 1.39 -2.41 38.62
CA LEU A 18 0.04 -2.17 39.12
C LEU A 18 0.07 -1.31 40.39
N PHE A 19 1.00 -1.56 41.30
CA PHE A 19 1.27 -0.71 42.45
C PHE A 19 1.70 0.70 42.03
N THR A 20 2.54 0.83 40.99
CA THR A 20 2.92 2.13 40.41
C THR A 20 1.72 2.85 39.79
N VAL A 21 0.81 2.15 39.13
CA VAL A 21 -0.47 2.70 38.62
C VAL A 21 -1.35 3.19 39.77
N MET A 22 -1.44 2.43 40.86
CA MET A 22 -2.25 2.74 42.04
C MET A 22 -1.65 3.84 42.92
N THR A 23 -0.32 3.99 42.93
CA THR A 23 0.42 4.97 43.73
C THR A 23 0.87 6.20 42.95
N ALA A 24 0.78 6.17 41.62
CA ALA A 24 0.91 7.36 40.79
C ALA A 24 -0.12 8.37 41.29
N ARG A 25 0.35 9.44 41.94
CA ARG A 25 -0.49 10.60 42.24
C ARG A 25 -1.19 10.98 40.95
N PRO A 26 -2.51 11.23 40.94
CA PRO A 26 -3.18 11.74 39.75
C PRO A 26 -2.43 13.02 39.38
N GLY A 27 -1.59 12.93 38.35
CA GLY A 27 -1.02 14.09 37.69
C GLY A 27 -2.20 14.83 37.13
N GLN A 28 -2.72 15.77 37.90
CA GLN A 28 -3.84 16.63 37.57
C GLN A 28 -3.36 17.68 36.56
N GLN A 29 -2.81 17.22 35.45
CA GLN A 29 -2.78 18.04 34.24
C GLN A 29 -3.94 17.51 33.41
N ASN A 30 -5.02 18.29 33.33
CA ASN A 30 -5.97 18.18 32.24
C ASN A 30 -5.16 18.42 30.96
N ASN A 31 -4.53 17.37 30.44
CA ASN A 31 -3.72 17.47 29.25
C ASN A 31 -4.68 17.56 28.08
N THR A 32 -5.03 18.79 27.70
CA THR A 32 -5.88 19.11 26.56
C THR A 32 -5.21 18.76 25.22
N ALA A 33 -3.98 18.25 25.24
CA ALA A 33 -3.23 17.82 24.05
C ALA A 33 -3.48 16.35 23.67
N ALA A 34 -4.32 15.60 24.41
CA ALA A 34 -4.67 14.23 24.06
C ALA A 34 -6.01 13.75 24.62
N TYR A 35 -6.71 12.93 23.83
CA TYR A 35 -8.01 12.35 24.19
C TYR A 35 -8.12 10.87 23.78
N ALA A 36 -8.74 10.08 24.65
CA ALA A 36 -9.28 8.76 24.30
C ALA A 36 -10.69 8.94 23.71
N ILE A 37 -10.87 8.50 22.47
CA ILE A 37 -12.07 8.74 21.67
C ILE A 37 -12.81 7.43 21.46
N GLU A 38 -13.95 7.27 22.13
CA GLU A 38 -14.90 6.21 21.79
C GLU A 38 -15.64 6.64 20.51
N SER A 39 -15.49 5.85 19.45
CA SER A 39 -16.02 6.13 18.12
C SER A 39 -16.98 5.02 17.67
N LYS A 40 -17.89 5.35 16.75
CA LYS A 40 -18.66 4.38 15.98
C LYS A 40 -18.24 4.46 14.52
N VAL A 41 -18.00 3.28 13.93
CA VAL A 41 -17.76 3.12 12.50
C VAL A 41 -18.98 2.47 11.88
N THR A 42 -19.57 3.13 10.89
CA THR A 42 -20.69 2.62 10.10
C THR A 42 -20.23 2.41 8.67
N HIS A 43 -20.45 1.20 8.14
CA HIS A 43 -20.27 0.91 6.72
C HIS A 43 -21.63 0.55 6.12
N ALA A 44 -21.91 1.07 4.92
CA ALA A 44 -23.03 0.61 4.12
C ALA A 44 -22.61 0.51 2.65
N ARG A 45 -22.78 -0.67 2.07
CA ARG A 45 -22.72 -0.92 0.64
C ARG A 45 -24.14 -0.89 0.09
N ILE A 46 -24.34 -0.09 -0.95
CA ILE A 46 -25.62 0.12 -1.62
C ILE A 46 -25.64 -0.63 -2.96
N VAL A 47 -24.51 -0.69 -3.66
CA VAL A 47 -24.40 -1.30 -4.99
C VAL A 47 -23.36 -2.44 -4.99
N PRO A 48 -23.61 -3.58 -5.66
CA PRO A 48 -24.87 -3.96 -6.32
C PRO A 48 -25.98 -4.33 -5.31
N GLU A 49 -27.25 -4.21 -5.72
CA GLU A 49 -28.41 -4.47 -4.84
C GLU A 49 -28.37 -5.86 -4.19
N SER A 50 -27.95 -6.88 -4.96
CA SER A 50 -27.79 -8.27 -4.50
C SER A 50 -26.79 -8.42 -3.33
N ALA A 51 -25.83 -7.50 -3.24
CA ALA A 51 -24.80 -7.47 -2.20
C ALA A 51 -24.93 -6.26 -1.26
N THR A 52 -26.14 -5.69 -1.15
CA THR A 52 -26.45 -4.65 -0.15
C THR A 52 -26.16 -5.18 1.25
N HIS A 53 -25.39 -4.42 2.01
CA HIS A 53 -24.94 -4.81 3.34
C HIS A 53 -24.54 -3.59 4.15
N ALA A 54 -25.01 -3.51 5.40
CA ALA A 54 -24.67 -2.42 6.30
C ALA A 54 -24.43 -2.94 7.72
N PHE A 55 -23.45 -2.36 8.40
CA PHE A 55 -23.14 -2.70 9.78
C PHE A 55 -22.48 -1.53 10.50
N THR A 56 -22.64 -1.48 11.82
CA THR A 56 -22.03 -0.46 12.68
C THR A 56 -21.35 -1.14 13.85
N TYR A 57 -20.17 -0.66 14.23
CA TYR A 57 -19.44 -1.19 15.39
C TYR A 57 -18.72 -0.08 16.17
N PRO A 58 -18.57 -0.23 17.49
CA PRO A 58 -17.76 0.67 18.29
C PRO A 58 -16.26 0.36 18.10
N THR A 59 -15.43 1.40 18.20
CA THR A 59 -13.98 1.29 18.26
C THR A 59 -13.40 2.37 19.17
N LEU A 60 -12.21 2.12 19.71
CA LEU A 60 -11.45 3.08 20.49
C LEU A 60 -10.35 3.67 19.61
N MET A 61 -10.34 4.99 19.49
CA MET A 61 -9.33 5.77 18.76
C MET A 61 -8.65 6.73 19.73
N PHE A 62 -7.47 7.22 19.40
CA PHE A 62 -6.81 8.32 20.09
C PHE A 62 -6.76 9.56 19.20
N LEU A 63 -6.98 10.71 19.82
CA LEU A 63 -6.76 12.02 19.23
C LEU A 63 -5.62 12.68 20.01
N VAL A 64 -4.44 12.83 19.40
CA VAL A 64 -3.22 13.30 20.08
C VAL A 64 -2.54 14.41 19.31
N SER A 65 -2.00 15.41 20.01
CA SER A 65 -1.03 16.37 19.45
C SER A 65 0.24 15.62 19.05
N LEU A 66 0.72 15.85 17.82
CA LEU A 66 2.00 15.28 17.39
C LEU A 66 3.16 15.84 18.21
N ASN A 67 3.17 17.15 18.48
CA ASN A 67 4.23 17.76 19.29
C ASN A 67 4.29 17.15 20.70
N ALA A 68 3.14 17.02 21.38
CA ALA A 68 3.10 16.45 22.73
C ALA A 68 3.39 14.94 22.75
N LEU A 69 3.01 14.22 21.69
CA LEU A 69 3.30 12.80 21.53
C LEU A 69 4.81 12.55 21.40
N GLU A 70 5.47 13.28 20.50
CA GLU A 70 6.90 13.13 20.23
C GLU A 70 7.78 13.65 21.36
N SER A 71 7.31 14.63 22.13
CA SER A 71 7.99 15.09 23.35
C SER A 71 7.82 14.14 24.55
N HIS A 72 7.15 13.00 24.38
CA HIS A 72 6.81 12.05 25.45
C HIS A 72 5.96 12.64 26.59
N ALA A 73 5.35 13.83 26.39
CA ALA A 73 4.52 14.48 27.42
C ALA A 73 3.20 13.74 27.66
N LEU A 74 2.81 12.86 26.74
CA LEU A 74 1.61 12.03 26.82
C LEU A 74 1.84 10.67 27.48
N ASP A 75 3.09 10.30 27.81
CA ASP A 75 3.42 8.96 28.32
C ASP A 75 2.77 8.70 29.69
N LEU A 76 1.89 7.70 29.76
CA LEU A 76 1.17 7.33 30.97
C LEU A 76 1.88 6.20 31.71
N VAL A 77 2.20 6.46 32.99
CA VAL A 77 2.89 5.50 33.88
C VAL A 77 4.23 5.06 33.28
N GLY A 78 5.03 6.05 32.87
CA GLY A 78 6.35 5.82 32.25
C GLY A 78 6.27 5.04 30.94
N GLY A 79 5.20 5.24 30.15
CA GLY A 79 5.01 4.62 28.84
C GLY A 79 4.36 3.23 28.85
N TRP A 80 4.03 2.68 30.03
CA TRP A 80 3.49 1.32 30.13
C TRP A 80 2.01 1.23 29.76
N VAL A 81 1.18 2.16 30.24
CA VAL A 81 -0.26 2.18 29.94
C VAL A 81 -0.50 2.75 28.54
N PHE A 82 0.15 3.88 28.25
CA PHE A 82 0.22 4.51 26.95
C PHE A 82 1.61 5.10 26.79
N GLY A 83 2.20 4.97 25.60
CA GLY A 83 3.39 5.75 25.27
C GLY A 83 3.71 5.76 23.80
N TYR A 84 4.63 6.65 23.44
CA TYR A 84 5.24 6.75 22.11
C TYR A 84 6.48 5.83 22.00
N GLY A 85 6.83 5.35 20.79
CA GLY A 85 8.03 4.54 20.56
C GLY A 85 7.94 3.04 20.94
N GLY A 86 9.08 2.39 21.18
CA GLY A 86 9.20 0.92 21.30
C GLY A 86 9.30 0.37 22.73
N LEU A 87 8.35 -0.50 23.13
CA LEU A 87 8.46 -1.43 24.27
C LEU A 87 7.52 -2.62 24.01
N PHE A 88 8.03 -3.84 24.09
CA PHE A 88 7.34 -5.09 23.69
C PHE A 88 6.17 -5.51 24.62
N TRP A 89 5.92 -4.79 25.72
CA TRP A 89 4.91 -5.16 26.75
C TRP A 89 3.98 -4.02 27.20
N ARG A 90 3.81 -2.97 26.39
CA ARG A 90 2.90 -1.86 26.70
C ARG A 90 1.44 -2.24 26.48
N LEU A 91 0.53 -1.71 27.30
CA LEU A 91 -0.91 -1.95 27.16
C LEU A 91 -1.45 -1.27 25.91
N THR A 92 -1.14 0.01 25.71
CA THR A 92 -1.41 0.74 24.47
C THR A 92 -0.24 1.63 24.05
N GLY A 93 -0.21 2.06 22.80
CA GLY A 93 0.77 3.05 22.35
C GLY A 93 0.79 3.29 20.86
N LEU A 94 1.62 4.24 20.44
CA LEU A 94 1.81 4.63 19.05
C LEU A 94 3.28 4.46 18.66
N ARG A 95 3.54 3.81 17.53
CA ARG A 95 4.89 3.54 17.04
C ARG A 95 5.12 4.29 15.74
N PRO A 96 6.22 5.05 15.60
CA PRO A 96 6.49 5.81 14.38
C PRO A 96 6.64 4.94 13.12
N SER A 97 7.00 3.65 13.24
CA SER A 97 7.10 2.72 12.10
C SER A 97 5.76 2.40 11.44
N ALA A 98 4.66 2.50 12.20
CA ALA A 98 3.32 2.20 11.72
C ALA A 98 2.79 3.31 10.79
N TYR A 99 3.32 4.53 10.88
CA TYR A 99 2.79 5.73 10.24
C TYR A 99 3.74 6.32 9.20
N MET A 100 3.16 6.85 8.13
CA MET A 100 3.82 7.53 7.02
C MET A 100 4.92 6.70 6.33
N ALA A 101 5.59 7.28 5.33
CA ALA A 101 6.72 6.64 4.68
C ALA A 101 7.90 6.50 5.64
N ASP A 102 8.57 5.34 5.58
CA ASP A 102 9.76 5.10 6.38
C ASP A 102 10.94 5.77 5.69
N SER A 103 11.34 6.98 6.10
CA SER A 103 12.32 7.83 5.40
C SER A 103 13.73 7.25 5.26
N GLY A 104 13.96 5.98 5.58
CA GLY A 104 15.27 5.32 5.67
C GLY A 104 16.10 5.78 6.87
N MET A 105 15.75 6.93 7.47
CA MET A 105 16.30 7.41 8.73
C MET A 105 15.62 6.65 9.88
N ARG A 106 16.36 5.70 10.46
CA ARG A 106 15.99 5.06 11.73
C ARG A 106 15.69 6.16 12.75
N ASP A 107 14.54 6.05 13.42
CA ASP A 107 14.06 6.93 14.49
C ASP A 107 13.48 8.30 14.11
N SER A 108 13.09 8.51 12.84
CA SER A 108 12.31 9.71 12.47
C SER A 108 10.91 9.72 13.11
N GLY A 109 10.53 10.88 13.68
CA GLY A 109 9.20 11.12 14.24
C GLY A 109 8.10 11.15 13.17
N ILE A 110 6.85 10.91 13.58
CA ILE A 110 5.66 10.98 12.72
C ILE A 110 5.52 12.37 12.08
N LYS A 111 5.81 13.45 12.82
CA LYS A 111 5.74 14.84 12.33
C LYS A 111 6.76 15.09 11.21
N GLU A 112 8.01 14.68 11.37
CA GLU A 112 9.03 14.84 10.32
C GLU A 112 8.68 14.00 9.08
N LYS A 113 8.13 12.80 9.27
CA LYS A 113 7.64 11.98 8.15
C LYS A 113 6.48 12.67 7.42
N LEU A 114 5.51 13.23 8.15
CA LEU A 114 4.42 14.01 7.58
C LEU A 114 4.97 15.21 6.78
N LEU A 115 5.91 15.96 7.36
CA LEU A 115 6.59 17.07 6.67
C LEU A 115 7.29 16.62 5.39
N SER A 116 7.99 15.48 5.42
CA SER A 116 8.67 14.94 4.24
C SER A 116 7.67 14.63 3.11
N VAL A 117 6.50 14.07 3.45
CA VAL A 117 5.43 13.81 2.48
C VAL A 117 4.88 15.13 1.93
N LEU A 118 4.62 16.13 2.77
CA LEU A 118 4.10 17.43 2.32
C LEU A 118 5.08 18.14 1.36
N LEU A 119 6.38 18.16 1.68
CA LEU A 119 7.42 18.78 0.85
C LEU A 119 7.50 18.11 -0.53
N VAL A 120 7.54 16.78 -0.58
CA VAL A 120 7.59 16.01 -1.84
C VAL A 120 6.33 16.22 -2.68
N ARG A 121 5.19 16.54 -2.06
CA ARG A 121 3.90 16.74 -2.73
C ARG A 121 3.61 18.21 -3.07
N GLY A 122 4.63 19.06 -3.05
CA GLY A 122 4.56 20.43 -3.54
C GLY A 122 3.97 21.42 -2.54
N TYR A 123 4.19 21.18 -1.24
CA TYR A 123 4.01 22.17 -0.18
C TYR A 123 5.40 22.60 0.30
N PRO A 124 6.11 23.43 -0.49
CA PRO A 124 7.49 23.80 -0.19
C PRO A 124 7.58 24.49 1.16
N ASP A 125 6.52 25.24 1.55
CA ASP A 125 6.33 26.03 2.77
C ASP A 125 5.86 25.21 4.00
N ALA A 126 5.82 23.88 3.93
CA ALA A 126 5.33 23.06 5.03
C ALA A 126 6.18 23.13 6.31
N ARG A 127 7.49 23.37 6.22
CA ARG A 127 8.39 23.41 7.39
C ARG A 127 8.16 24.61 8.31
N TRP A 128 7.75 25.74 7.76
CA TRP A 128 7.51 26.99 8.50
C TRP A 128 6.01 27.16 8.79
N GLU A 129 5.13 26.67 7.90
CA GLU A 129 3.68 26.80 8.07
C GLU A 129 3.13 25.82 9.11
N LEU A 130 3.55 24.54 9.11
CA LEU A 130 3.00 23.52 10.01
C LEU A 130 3.46 23.73 11.48
N SER A 131 2.55 24.17 12.33
CA SER A 131 2.81 24.36 13.77
C SER A 131 2.65 23.04 14.55
N ASP A 132 1.44 22.48 14.55
CA ASP A 132 1.10 21.21 15.19
C ASP A 132 -0.02 20.51 14.40
N ALA A 133 -0.24 19.22 14.68
CA ALA A 133 -1.35 18.47 14.12
C ALA A 133 -2.04 17.60 15.16
N TRP A 134 -3.37 17.56 15.08
CA TRP A 134 -4.15 16.51 15.73
C TRP A 134 -4.07 15.24 14.89
N MET A 135 -3.56 14.16 15.48
CA MET A 135 -3.53 12.83 14.89
C MET A 135 -4.68 11.99 15.48
N TRP A 136 -5.63 11.59 14.63
CA TRP A 136 -6.74 10.70 14.98
C TRP A 136 -6.50 9.30 14.44
N THR A 137 -6.21 8.34 15.31
CA THR A 137 -5.70 7.01 14.93
C THR A 137 -6.13 5.88 15.87
N SER A 138 -6.06 4.63 15.39
CA SER A 138 -6.18 3.44 16.25
C SER A 138 -4.87 3.18 16.99
N PRO A 139 -4.89 2.85 18.29
CA PRO A 139 -3.68 2.49 19.02
C PRO A 139 -3.24 1.04 18.80
N SER A 140 -1.96 0.77 19.04
CA SER A 140 -1.51 -0.60 19.32
C SER A 140 -2.06 -1.08 20.65
N TYR A 141 -2.24 -2.39 20.81
CA TYR A 141 -2.73 -2.99 22.05
C TYR A 141 -1.91 -4.23 22.44
N MET A 142 -1.40 -4.28 23.67
CA MET A 142 -0.50 -5.35 24.17
C MET A 142 0.68 -5.63 23.23
N GLY A 143 1.23 -4.58 22.61
CA GLY A 143 2.34 -4.68 21.66
C GLY A 143 1.96 -5.14 20.25
N PHE A 144 0.69 -5.50 20.00
CA PHE A 144 0.17 -5.83 18.68
C PHE A 144 -0.35 -4.57 17.97
N GLU A 145 0.16 -4.34 16.76
CA GLU A 145 -0.39 -3.35 15.84
C GLU A 145 -1.60 -3.99 15.15
N GLY A 146 -2.81 -3.60 15.55
CA GLY A 146 -4.03 -4.01 14.88
C GLY A 146 -4.15 -3.38 13.49
N ILE A 147 -5.22 -3.71 12.77
CA ILE A 147 -5.51 -3.04 11.50
C ILE A 147 -6.02 -1.63 11.78
N ASN A 148 -5.26 -0.64 11.34
CA ASN A 148 -5.64 0.77 11.36
C ASN A 148 -5.95 1.23 9.93
N PRO A 149 -7.21 1.17 9.46
CA PRO A 149 -7.53 1.42 8.06
C PRO A 149 -7.38 2.90 7.66
N LEU A 150 -7.47 3.82 8.62
CA LEU A 150 -7.44 5.25 8.39
C LEU A 150 -6.84 5.99 9.59
N THR A 151 -5.78 6.76 9.34
CA THR A 151 -5.30 7.81 10.23
C THR A 151 -5.60 9.17 9.63
N VAL A 152 -6.17 10.08 10.42
CA VAL A 152 -6.46 11.44 9.97
C VAL A 152 -5.58 12.43 10.72
N TYR A 153 -4.86 13.28 9.98
CA TYR A 153 -4.08 14.38 10.53
C TYR A 153 -4.78 15.70 10.20
N PHE A 154 -5.18 16.43 11.24
CA PHE A 154 -5.66 17.81 11.12
C PHE A 154 -4.49 18.72 11.40
N CYS A 155 -3.92 19.30 10.34
CA CYS A 155 -2.71 20.12 10.38
C CYS A 155 -3.08 21.59 10.57
N TYR A 156 -2.47 22.25 11.55
CA TYR A 156 -2.71 23.65 11.86
C TYR A 156 -1.48 24.48 11.54
N ASN A 157 -1.72 25.69 11.02
CA ASN A 157 -0.65 26.63 10.73
C ASN A 157 -0.16 27.36 12.00
N GLN A 158 0.80 28.29 11.84
CA GLN A 158 1.32 29.11 12.95
C GLN A 158 0.23 29.98 13.62
N GLU A 159 -0.80 30.35 12.87
CA GLU A 159 -1.96 31.10 13.37
C GLU A 159 -3.02 30.19 14.03
N SER A 160 -2.73 28.89 14.17
CA SER A 160 -3.64 27.88 14.72
C SER A 160 -4.95 27.71 13.94
N VAL A 161 -4.93 28.05 12.65
CA VAL A 161 -6.01 27.81 11.70
C VAL A 161 -5.80 26.45 11.03
N LEU A 162 -6.89 25.71 10.79
CA LEU A 162 -6.81 24.43 10.08
C LEU A 162 -6.34 24.69 8.64
N TRP A 163 -5.20 24.10 8.29
CA TRP A 163 -4.57 24.27 6.99
C TRP A 163 -4.80 23.05 6.07
N LEU A 164 -4.46 21.86 6.55
CA LEU A 164 -4.56 20.61 5.77
C LEU A 164 -5.26 19.52 6.56
N VAL A 165 -6.02 18.69 5.86
CA VAL A 165 -6.47 17.38 6.33
C VAL A 165 -5.74 16.31 5.53
N VAL A 166 -4.89 15.52 6.20
CA VAL A 166 -4.18 14.41 5.56
C VAL A 166 -4.82 13.08 5.96
N LEU A 167 -5.24 12.31 4.97
CA LEU A 167 -5.78 10.97 5.14
C LEU A 167 -4.71 9.94 4.81
N GLU A 168 -4.17 9.29 5.83
CA GLU A 168 -3.31 8.12 5.64
C GLU A 168 -4.19 6.87 5.67
N VAL A 169 -4.37 6.28 4.49
CA VAL A 169 -5.19 5.09 4.27
C VAL A 169 -4.26 3.88 4.22
N HIS A 170 -4.57 2.86 5.02
CA HIS A 170 -3.85 1.59 5.02
C HIS A 170 -4.74 0.51 4.43
N ASN A 171 -4.15 -0.40 3.65
CA ASN A 171 -4.85 -1.60 3.22
C ASN A 171 -4.38 -2.84 3.99
N THR A 172 -5.12 -3.94 3.82
CA THR A 172 -4.79 -5.22 4.45
C THR A 172 -3.56 -5.91 3.85
N PHE A 173 -2.97 -5.34 2.79
CA PHE A 173 -1.78 -5.86 2.10
C PHE A 173 -0.48 -5.24 2.61
N GLY A 174 -0.55 -4.33 3.59
CA GLY A 174 0.62 -3.64 4.15
C GLY A 174 1.07 -2.41 3.36
N GLU A 175 0.25 -1.94 2.43
CA GLU A 175 0.51 -0.71 1.66
C GLU A 175 -0.18 0.49 2.31
N ARG A 176 0.36 1.68 2.03
CA ARG A 176 -0.13 2.95 2.58
C ARG A 176 -0.23 4.01 1.50
N HIS A 177 -1.23 4.87 1.61
CA HIS A 177 -1.46 5.97 0.70
C HIS A 177 -1.89 7.22 1.47
N ALA A 178 -1.35 8.38 1.09
CA ALA A 178 -1.72 9.66 1.70
C ALA A 178 -2.50 10.51 0.70
N TYR A 179 -3.70 10.96 1.09
CA TYR A 179 -4.44 12.03 0.42
C TYR A 179 -4.27 13.33 1.20
N ILE A 180 -3.86 14.39 0.52
CA ILE A 180 -3.70 15.72 1.13
C ILE A 180 -4.85 16.60 0.64
N LEU A 181 -5.67 17.07 1.57
CA LEU A 181 -6.83 17.93 1.34
C LEU A 181 -6.55 19.30 1.95
N GLU A 182 -6.49 20.33 1.12
CA GLU A 182 -6.19 21.70 1.54
C GLU A 182 -7.49 22.47 1.79
N VAL A 183 -7.57 23.12 2.96
CA VAL A 183 -8.75 23.90 3.34
C VAL A 183 -8.88 25.12 2.44
N GLY A 184 -10.09 25.35 1.92
CA GLY A 184 -10.39 26.46 1.02
C GLY A 184 -9.83 26.33 -0.40
N LYS A 185 -9.15 25.22 -0.73
CA LYS A 185 -8.75 24.91 -2.11
C LYS A 185 -9.45 23.66 -2.61
N SER A 186 -10.12 23.79 -3.75
CA SER A 186 -10.85 22.71 -4.41
C SER A 186 -11.81 21.96 -3.47
N GLU A 187 -12.35 22.67 -2.48
CA GLU A 187 -13.48 22.21 -1.68
C GLU A 187 -14.75 22.21 -2.52
N ASP A 188 -15.64 21.26 -2.25
CA ASP A 188 -16.95 21.22 -2.88
C ASP A 188 -17.78 22.41 -2.39
N GLU A 189 -18.43 23.15 -3.30
CA GLU A 189 -19.28 24.31 -2.95
C GLU A 189 -20.38 23.96 -1.92
N GLN A 190 -20.90 22.74 -2.01
CA GLN A 190 -21.93 22.23 -1.12
C GLN A 190 -21.35 21.21 -0.15
N VAL A 191 -21.09 21.66 1.07
CA VAL A 191 -20.70 20.80 2.19
C VAL A 191 -21.93 20.08 2.73
N ALA A 192 -21.82 18.78 2.93
CA ALA A 192 -22.92 18.02 3.48
C ALA A 192 -23.33 18.44 4.89
N PRO A 193 -24.63 18.34 5.25
CA PRO A 193 -25.12 18.72 6.57
C PRO A 193 -24.36 18.04 7.71
N GLY A 194 -23.92 18.84 8.69
CA GLY A 194 -23.19 18.37 9.86
C GLY A 194 -21.68 18.19 9.67
N PHE A 195 -21.14 18.61 8.51
CA PHE A 195 -19.70 18.66 8.23
C PHE A 195 -19.22 20.10 7.98
N CYS A 196 -17.93 20.35 8.19
CA CYS A 196 -17.32 21.66 8.00
C CYS A 196 -16.66 21.80 6.63
N HIS A 197 -16.03 20.73 6.15
CA HIS A 197 -15.31 20.72 4.87
C HIS A 197 -15.70 19.50 4.05
N GLN A 198 -15.61 19.61 2.73
CA GLN A 198 -15.83 18.51 1.82
C GLN A 198 -14.98 18.61 0.55
N TRP A 199 -14.48 17.47 0.09
CA TRP A 199 -13.74 17.37 -1.18
C TRP A 199 -14.19 16.14 -1.96
N THR A 200 -14.28 16.29 -3.28
CA THR A 200 -14.49 15.19 -4.23
C THR A 200 -13.29 15.02 -5.15
N PHE A 201 -12.67 13.84 -5.18
CA PHE A 201 -11.46 13.59 -5.99
C PHE A 201 -11.36 12.14 -6.51
N PRO A 202 -10.59 11.89 -7.60
CA PRO A 202 -10.39 10.54 -8.11
C PRO A 202 -9.74 9.62 -7.08
N ARG A 203 -10.27 8.40 -6.98
CA ARG A 203 -9.70 7.38 -6.11
C ARG A 203 -8.40 6.83 -6.70
N GLN A 204 -7.36 6.76 -5.87
CA GLN A 204 -6.01 6.36 -6.30
C GLN A 204 -5.49 5.11 -5.57
N PHE A 205 -6.24 4.59 -4.58
CA PHE A 205 -5.77 3.50 -3.72
C PHE A 205 -6.77 2.35 -3.58
N HIS A 206 -6.26 1.11 -3.58
CA HIS A 206 -7.05 -0.10 -3.46
C HIS A 206 -7.06 -0.60 -2.01
N VAL A 207 -8.24 -0.50 -1.36
CA VAL A 207 -8.40 -0.73 0.08
C VAL A 207 -9.24 -1.98 0.38
N SER A 208 -10.05 -2.45 -0.59
CA SER A 208 -10.99 -3.55 -0.38
C SER A 208 -10.99 -4.50 -1.57
N PRO A 209 -10.90 -5.83 -1.35
CA PRO A 209 -10.97 -6.83 -2.41
C PRO A 209 -12.32 -6.84 -3.16
N PHE A 210 -13.36 -6.20 -2.63
CA PHE A 210 -14.68 -6.16 -3.26
C PHE A 210 -14.93 -4.90 -4.10
N ASN A 211 -13.92 -4.07 -4.29
CA ASN A 211 -14.00 -2.86 -5.08
C ASN A 211 -12.73 -2.69 -5.91
N ASP A 212 -12.89 -2.56 -7.22
CA ASP A 212 -11.90 -2.02 -8.13
C ASP A 212 -11.28 -0.70 -7.64
N ARG A 213 -10.12 -0.31 -8.20
CA ARG A 213 -9.46 0.96 -7.84
C ARG A 213 -10.17 2.19 -8.44
N LEU A 214 -10.98 2.02 -9.48
CA LEU A 214 -11.63 3.11 -10.20
C LEU A 214 -12.68 3.82 -9.35
N GLY A 215 -13.03 5.04 -9.77
CA GLY A 215 -14.08 5.86 -9.17
C GLY A 215 -13.55 7.08 -8.43
N PHE A 216 -14.41 7.64 -7.58
CA PHE A 216 -14.20 8.89 -6.86
C PHE A 216 -14.47 8.69 -5.37
N TYR A 217 -13.73 9.43 -4.55
CA TYR A 217 -14.07 9.64 -3.16
C TYR A 217 -14.66 11.02 -2.95
N THR A 218 -15.75 11.08 -2.19
CA THR A 218 -16.22 12.31 -1.56
C THR A 218 -15.98 12.19 -0.07
N VAL A 219 -15.14 13.05 0.48
CA VAL A 219 -14.75 13.06 1.89
C VAL A 219 -15.37 14.29 2.55
N SER A 220 -16.25 14.09 3.51
CA SER A 220 -16.80 15.15 4.37
C SER A 220 -16.16 15.07 5.76
N VAL A 221 -15.72 16.20 6.32
CA VAL A 221 -14.94 16.24 7.57
C VAL A 221 -15.44 17.32 8.52
N THR A 222 -15.48 17.00 9.81
CA THR A 222 -15.57 17.97 10.92
C THR A 222 -14.30 17.82 11.76
N PRO A 223 -13.42 18.84 11.78
CA PRO A 223 -12.20 18.82 12.59
C PRO A 223 -12.52 19.01 14.09
N PRO A 224 -11.54 18.79 14.99
CA PRO A 224 -11.61 19.31 16.34
C PRO A 224 -11.82 20.83 16.35
N HIS A 225 -12.61 21.36 17.31
CA HIS A 225 -12.96 22.79 17.37
C HIS A 225 -11.77 23.73 17.65
N SER A 226 -10.65 23.20 18.15
CA SER A 226 -9.45 23.99 18.47
C SER A 226 -8.18 23.23 18.09
N ALA A 227 -7.15 23.98 17.73
CA ALA A 227 -5.79 23.46 17.53
C ALA A 227 -5.24 22.84 18.84
N PRO A 228 -4.26 21.92 18.77
CA PRO A 228 -3.77 21.25 19.97
C PRO A 228 -3.03 22.18 20.95
N SER A 229 -2.38 23.23 20.45
CA SER A 229 -1.53 24.13 21.24
C SER A 229 -2.27 25.33 21.86
N PHE A 230 -3.54 25.54 21.52
CA PHE A 230 -4.38 26.59 22.12
C PHE A 230 -5.43 25.97 23.04
N PRO A 231 -5.22 26.00 24.38
CA PRO A 231 -6.30 25.67 25.30
C PRO A 231 -7.43 26.67 25.14
N ILE A 232 -8.66 26.17 25.10
CA ILE A 232 -9.86 27.00 25.07
C ILE A 232 -9.84 27.91 26.31
N PRO A 233 -9.90 29.25 26.15
CA PRO A 233 -9.85 30.17 27.28
C PRO A 233 -11.02 29.89 28.23
N SER A 234 -10.70 29.58 29.49
CA SER A 234 -11.60 29.22 30.59
C SER A 234 -12.50 30.37 31.09
N SER A 235 -12.77 31.38 30.25
CA SER A 235 -13.48 32.62 30.61
C SER A 235 -14.98 32.62 30.31
N THR A 236 -15.53 31.53 29.76
CA THR A 236 -16.97 31.28 29.72
C THR A 236 -17.27 30.10 30.64
N ALA A 237 -18.30 30.21 31.48
CA ALA A 237 -18.70 29.23 32.50
C ALA A 237 -19.06 27.82 31.97
N ASP A 238 -18.92 27.59 30.66
CA ASP A 238 -19.05 26.29 30.02
C ASP A 238 -17.67 25.62 29.92
N SER A 239 -17.57 24.45 30.55
CA SER A 239 -16.42 23.56 30.37
C SER A 239 -16.17 23.37 28.87
N PRO A 240 -14.91 23.47 28.37
CA PRO A 240 -14.64 23.30 26.95
C PRO A 240 -15.19 21.96 26.48
N SER A 241 -16.14 22.00 25.53
CA SER A 241 -16.75 20.78 25.02
C SER A 241 -15.65 19.91 24.41
N PRO A 242 -15.55 18.62 24.78
CA PRO A 242 -14.47 17.77 24.31
C PRO A 242 -14.54 17.63 22.77
N PRO A 243 -13.39 17.45 22.10
CA PRO A 243 -13.35 17.40 20.64
C PRO A 243 -14.18 16.23 20.11
N ARG A 244 -14.97 16.51 19.06
CA ARG A 244 -15.86 15.52 18.42
C ARG A 244 -15.62 15.46 16.91
N PRO A 245 -14.41 15.09 16.46
CA PRO A 245 -14.16 14.96 15.04
C PRO A 245 -15.06 13.89 14.42
N SER A 246 -15.42 14.10 13.16
CA SER A 246 -16.14 13.14 12.34
C SER A 246 -15.60 13.16 10.92
N ILE A 247 -15.58 12.00 10.27
CA ILE A 247 -15.21 11.88 8.87
C ILE A 247 -16.14 10.89 8.19
N ARG A 248 -16.60 11.26 7.00
CA ARG A 248 -17.41 10.42 6.13
C ARG A 248 -16.76 10.32 4.78
N ILE A 249 -16.61 9.09 4.29
CA ILE A 249 -16.02 8.78 2.99
C ILE A 249 -17.08 8.06 2.16
N HIS A 250 -17.48 8.67 1.05
CA HIS A 250 -18.34 8.07 0.05
C HIS A 250 -17.49 7.59 -1.12
N LEU A 251 -17.76 6.37 -1.59
CA LEU A 251 -17.20 5.81 -2.81
C LEU A 251 -18.25 5.87 -3.90
N HIS A 252 -17.88 6.51 -5.00
CA HIS A 252 -18.67 6.61 -6.23
C HIS A 252 -17.94 5.84 -7.34
N PRO A 253 -18.63 4.97 -8.11
CA PRO A 253 -18.06 4.44 -9.34
C PRO A 253 -17.93 5.59 -10.35
N PRO A 254 -17.15 5.42 -11.43
CA PRO A 254 -17.15 6.38 -12.51
C PRO A 254 -18.56 6.54 -13.10
N SER A 255 -18.97 7.77 -13.43
CA SER A 255 -20.18 7.98 -14.22
C SER A 255 -20.00 7.27 -15.57
N SER A 256 -20.95 6.43 -15.95
CA SER A 256 -20.94 5.70 -17.21
C SER A 256 -21.09 6.67 -18.39
N ALA A 257 -19.99 7.26 -18.83
CA ALA A 257 -19.88 7.77 -20.19
C ALA A 257 -19.92 6.55 -21.13
N SER A 258 -20.79 6.60 -22.13
CA SER A 258 -20.97 5.61 -23.19
C SER A 258 -19.67 4.92 -23.59
N GLN A 259 -19.64 3.59 -23.53
CA GLN A 259 -18.58 2.76 -24.09
C GLN A 259 -18.45 3.08 -25.59
N SER A 260 -17.55 3.99 -25.95
CA SER A 260 -17.06 4.15 -27.31
C SER A 260 -15.93 3.14 -27.51
N GLU A 261 -15.93 2.45 -28.65
CA GLU A 261 -14.96 1.41 -29.01
C GLU A 261 -13.49 1.90 -29.13
N LEU A 262 -13.23 3.21 -28.95
CA LEU A 262 -11.90 3.80 -28.88
C LEU A 262 -11.46 4.11 -27.43
N GLY A 263 -11.60 3.14 -26.53
CA GLY A 263 -11.09 3.23 -25.16
C GLY A 263 -11.87 4.21 -24.24
N PRO A 264 -11.88 3.97 -22.92
CA PRO A 264 -12.65 4.82 -22.02
C PRO A 264 -11.98 6.20 -21.89
N PRO A 265 -12.68 7.32 -22.19
CA PRO A 265 -12.24 8.62 -21.71
C PRO A 265 -12.17 8.58 -20.17
N PRO A 266 -11.25 9.32 -19.54
CA PRO A 266 -11.20 9.41 -18.09
C PRO A 266 -12.58 9.89 -17.59
N PRO A 267 -13.21 9.17 -16.64
CA PRO A 267 -14.51 9.56 -16.13
C PRO A 267 -14.38 10.94 -15.50
N THR A 268 -15.12 11.91 -16.01
CA THR A 268 -15.00 13.31 -15.58
C THR A 268 -15.82 13.62 -14.33
N ALA A 269 -16.72 12.72 -13.92
CA ALA A 269 -17.67 12.97 -12.83
C ALA A 269 -17.97 11.71 -11.99
N PRO A 270 -18.28 11.87 -10.68
CA PRO A 270 -18.71 10.80 -9.80
C PRO A 270 -20.09 10.25 -10.21
N GLY A 271 -20.22 8.92 -10.25
CA GLY A 271 -21.48 8.21 -10.44
C GLY A 271 -22.30 8.06 -9.14
N PRO A 272 -23.30 7.15 -9.10
CA PRO A 272 -24.15 6.95 -7.93
C PRO A 272 -23.39 6.43 -6.70
N LEU A 273 -23.89 6.68 -5.50
CA LEU A 273 -23.24 6.22 -4.26
C LEU A 273 -23.16 4.68 -4.21
N LYS A 274 -21.94 4.13 -4.23
CA LYS A 274 -21.69 2.67 -4.16
C LYS A 274 -21.52 2.21 -2.71
N LEU A 275 -20.73 2.94 -1.94
CA LEU A 275 -20.41 2.61 -0.55
C LEU A 275 -20.21 3.87 0.28
N THR A 276 -20.61 3.83 1.54
CA THR A 276 -20.34 4.88 2.53
C THR A 276 -19.67 4.29 3.76
N ALA A 277 -18.70 5.03 4.31
CA ALA A 277 -18.05 4.76 5.57
C ALA A 277 -18.09 6.03 6.42
N LEU A 278 -18.64 5.95 7.63
CA LEU A 278 -18.72 7.05 8.58
C LEU A 278 -17.98 6.67 9.85
N LEU A 279 -16.95 7.43 10.20
CA LEU A 279 -16.29 7.38 11.50
C LEU A 279 -16.74 8.61 12.30
N ARG A 280 -17.45 8.37 13.40
CA ARG A 280 -18.01 9.44 14.24
C ARG A 280 -17.59 9.25 15.69
N THR A 281 -17.12 10.33 16.30
CA THR A 281 -16.88 10.40 17.75
C THR A 281 -18.20 10.36 18.52
N THR A 282 -18.32 9.44 19.47
CA THR A 282 -19.44 9.39 20.40
C THR A 282 -19.10 9.98 21.76
N HIS A 283 -17.90 9.71 22.26
CA HIS A 283 -17.44 10.23 23.54
C HIS A 283 -15.93 10.48 23.47
N ALA A 284 -15.49 11.55 24.12
CA ALA A 284 -14.09 11.98 24.12
C ALA A 284 -13.70 12.32 25.55
N THR A 285 -12.72 11.60 26.10
CA THR A 285 -12.19 11.83 27.45
C THR A 285 -10.73 12.26 27.35
N PRO A 286 -10.27 13.20 28.20
CA PRO A 286 -8.85 13.52 28.28
C PRO A 286 -8.02 12.26 28.55
N LEU A 287 -6.87 12.13 27.89
CA LEU A 287 -6.00 10.97 28.00
C LEU A 287 -5.29 10.96 29.36
N THR A 288 -5.91 10.28 30.32
CA THR A 288 -5.35 10.01 31.65
C THR A 288 -5.36 8.51 31.91
N THR A 289 -4.53 8.05 32.84
CA THR A 289 -4.46 6.62 33.20
C THR A 289 -5.83 6.03 33.55
N LEU A 290 -6.62 6.73 34.38
CA LEU A 290 -7.93 6.25 34.81
C LEU A 290 -8.95 6.26 33.66
N ASN A 291 -8.97 7.32 32.85
CA ASN A 291 -9.89 7.41 31.72
C ASN A 291 -9.59 6.35 30.66
N LEU A 292 -8.30 6.10 30.37
CA LEU A 292 -7.89 5.08 29.41
C LEU A 292 -8.21 3.67 29.92
N LEU A 293 -7.86 3.34 31.16
CA LEU A 293 -8.19 2.03 31.74
C LEU A 293 -9.71 1.81 31.80
N SER A 294 -10.48 2.86 32.11
CA SER A 294 -11.94 2.82 32.09
C SER A 294 -12.49 2.59 30.68
N ALA A 295 -11.98 3.28 29.66
CA ALA A 295 -12.37 3.09 28.27
C ALA A 295 -12.05 1.67 27.76
N LEU A 296 -10.86 1.15 28.09
CA LEU A 296 -10.46 -0.22 27.78
C LEU A 296 -11.35 -1.26 28.49
N ALA A 297 -11.71 -1.03 29.76
CA ALA A 297 -12.60 -1.92 30.50
C ALA A 297 -14.03 -1.95 29.92
N ARG A 298 -14.51 -0.84 29.34
CA ARG A 298 -15.81 -0.82 28.63
C ARG A 298 -15.77 -1.59 27.31
N GLN A 299 -14.62 -1.68 26.67
CA GLN A 299 -14.45 -2.25 25.33
C GLN A 299 -13.21 -3.17 25.22
N PRO A 300 -13.09 -4.23 26.05
CA PRO A 300 -11.83 -4.96 26.25
C PRO A 300 -11.32 -5.69 25.00
N PHE A 301 -12.24 -6.06 24.10
CA PHE A 301 -11.91 -6.78 22.87
C PHE A 301 -12.13 -5.93 21.60
N ALA A 302 -12.52 -4.66 21.71
CA ALA A 302 -12.85 -3.86 20.52
C ALA A 302 -11.66 -3.70 19.56
N LEU A 303 -10.46 -3.51 20.11
CA LEU A 303 -9.22 -3.38 19.33
C LEU A 303 -8.82 -4.73 18.67
N PHE A 304 -8.93 -5.85 19.40
CA PHE A 304 -8.60 -7.18 18.85
C PHE A 304 -9.60 -7.68 17.81
N LEU A 305 -10.90 -7.49 18.06
CA LEU A 305 -11.96 -8.03 17.21
C LEU A 305 -12.12 -7.26 15.90
N SER A 306 -11.43 -6.14 15.71
CA SER A 306 -11.52 -5.36 14.48
C SER A 306 -11.13 -6.18 13.24
N PHE A 307 -10.02 -6.93 13.28
CA PHE A 307 -9.64 -7.80 12.16
C PHE A 307 -10.60 -8.99 11.98
N VAL A 308 -10.94 -9.68 13.07
CA VAL A 308 -11.87 -10.81 13.03
C VAL A 308 -13.23 -10.37 12.46
N ARG A 309 -13.69 -9.17 12.81
CA ARG A 309 -14.90 -8.56 12.27
C ARG A 309 -14.76 -8.26 10.78
N ILE A 310 -13.64 -7.69 10.34
CA ILE A 310 -13.39 -7.46 8.90
C ILE A 310 -13.47 -8.77 8.13
N LEU A 311 -12.84 -9.84 8.62
CA LEU A 311 -12.90 -11.16 8.00
C LEU A 311 -14.32 -11.73 7.99
N TYR A 312 -15.06 -11.60 9.09
CA TYR A 312 -16.45 -12.05 9.19
C TYR A 312 -17.37 -11.33 8.20
N GLN A 313 -17.24 -10.00 8.08
CA GLN A 313 -18.04 -9.22 7.14
C GLN A 313 -17.64 -9.51 5.69
N ALA A 314 -16.34 -9.71 5.41
CA ALA A 314 -15.86 -10.16 4.12
C ALA A 314 -16.41 -11.55 3.77
N TRP A 315 -16.47 -12.47 4.73
CA TRP A 315 -17.05 -13.80 4.56
C TRP A 315 -18.55 -13.73 4.21
N ILE A 316 -19.34 -12.88 4.88
CA ILE A 316 -20.75 -12.67 4.53
C ILE A 316 -20.88 -12.16 3.09
N LEU A 317 -20.12 -11.12 2.73
CA LEU A 317 -20.17 -10.54 1.39
C LEU A 317 -19.79 -11.57 0.33
N HIS A 318 -18.71 -12.31 0.58
CA HIS A 318 -18.22 -13.27 -0.37
C HIS A 318 -19.14 -14.46 -0.49
N TYR A 319 -19.41 -15.20 0.60
CA TYR A 319 -20.08 -16.50 0.55
C TYR A 319 -21.60 -16.42 0.54
N HIS A 320 -22.20 -15.51 1.33
CA HIS A 320 -23.65 -15.39 1.38
C HIS A 320 -24.19 -14.45 0.31
N LYS A 321 -23.54 -13.29 0.10
CA LYS A 321 -23.99 -12.29 -0.88
C LYS A 321 -23.41 -12.48 -2.28
N ARG A 322 -22.56 -13.50 -2.47
CA ARG A 322 -21.94 -13.86 -3.76
C ARG A 322 -21.22 -12.70 -4.44
N LEU A 323 -20.55 -11.87 -3.64
CA LEU A 323 -19.75 -10.78 -4.18
C LEU A 323 -18.35 -11.29 -4.52
N ASP A 324 -17.97 -11.13 -5.78
CA ASP A 324 -16.70 -11.60 -6.29
C ASP A 324 -15.56 -10.66 -5.90
N VAL A 325 -14.35 -11.24 -5.82
CA VAL A 325 -13.14 -10.55 -5.41
C VAL A 325 -12.40 -10.03 -6.64
N HIS A 326 -12.07 -8.75 -6.61
CA HIS A 326 -11.06 -8.15 -7.48
C HIS A 326 -9.67 -8.56 -7.03
N VAL A 327 -8.79 -8.84 -7.99
CA VAL A 327 -7.39 -8.98 -7.67
C VAL A 327 -6.79 -7.62 -7.33
N ARG A 328 -5.91 -7.63 -6.32
CA ARG A 328 -5.20 -6.44 -5.87
C ARG A 328 -4.45 -5.83 -7.05
N PRO A 329 -4.78 -4.60 -7.49
CA PRO A 329 -3.98 -3.89 -8.46
C PRO A 329 -2.71 -3.35 -7.80
N GLU A 330 -1.66 -3.21 -8.60
CA GLU A 330 -0.39 -2.72 -8.07
C GLU A 330 -0.46 -1.24 -7.66
N PRO A 331 0.27 -0.86 -6.58
CA PRO A 331 0.24 0.50 -6.05
C PRO A 331 0.74 1.50 -7.09
N LEU A 332 0.17 2.71 -7.06
CA LEU A 332 0.65 3.78 -7.93
C LEU A 332 2.05 4.24 -7.50
N PRO A 333 2.89 4.70 -8.45
CA PRO A 333 4.22 5.18 -8.12
C PRO A 333 4.20 6.39 -7.18
N GLY A 334 5.17 6.46 -6.27
CA GLY A 334 5.36 7.60 -5.37
C GLY A 334 6.16 8.75 -5.99
N VAL A 335 6.87 8.49 -7.10
CA VAL A 335 7.80 9.43 -7.75
C VAL A 335 7.11 10.16 -8.92
N GLN A 336 7.17 11.49 -8.92
CA GLN A 336 6.70 12.31 -10.05
C GLN A 336 7.50 11.99 -11.32
N GLY A 337 6.82 11.73 -12.43
CA GLY A 337 7.46 11.38 -13.72
C GLY A 337 7.92 9.93 -13.86
N TRP A 338 7.49 9.03 -12.97
CA TRP A 338 7.72 7.58 -13.14
C TRP A 338 7.14 7.08 -14.47
N GLY A 339 7.96 6.38 -15.27
CA GLY A 339 7.52 5.80 -16.54
C GLY A 339 7.23 6.81 -17.66
N ARG A 340 7.89 8.00 -17.69
CA ARG A 340 7.79 9.03 -18.74
C ARG A 340 7.84 8.50 -20.20
N ALA A 341 8.41 7.31 -20.44
CA ALA A 341 8.37 6.65 -21.74
C ALA A 341 6.94 6.28 -22.23
N ARG A 342 6.02 5.92 -21.33
CA ARG A 342 4.62 5.61 -21.68
C ARG A 342 3.79 6.88 -21.91
N ALA A 343 4.16 7.98 -21.27
CA ALA A 343 3.46 9.26 -21.41
C ALA A 343 3.59 9.85 -22.83
N ASN A 344 4.68 9.58 -23.54
CA ASN A 344 4.89 10.05 -24.92
C ASN A 344 4.25 9.15 -25.99
N ALA A 345 3.93 7.89 -25.69
CA ALA A 345 3.24 6.98 -26.62
C ALA A 345 1.71 7.02 -26.46
N ASP A 346 1.21 7.21 -25.24
CA ASP A 346 -0.21 7.42 -24.91
C ASP A 346 -0.55 8.93 -24.78
N ALA A 347 0.21 9.82 -25.44
CA ALA A 347 0.14 11.28 -25.32
C ALA A 347 -1.16 11.85 -25.94
N GLY A 348 -2.27 11.60 -25.26
CA GLY A 348 -3.55 12.29 -25.43
C GLY A 348 -4.19 12.73 -24.11
N THR A 349 -3.83 12.18 -22.94
CA THR A 349 -4.55 12.49 -21.69
C THR A 349 -3.75 12.12 -20.44
N ARG A 350 -2.80 12.95 -20.00
CA ARG A 350 -2.22 12.85 -18.63
C ARG A 350 -1.80 14.18 -17.98
N GLU A 351 -2.38 15.30 -18.41
CA GLU A 351 -2.51 16.46 -17.52
C GLU A 351 -3.80 16.28 -16.72
N ALA A 352 -3.75 15.43 -15.71
CA ALA A 352 -4.81 15.29 -14.73
C ALA A 352 -4.21 15.08 -13.33
N ASP A 353 -3.20 15.89 -12.99
CA ASP A 353 -3.08 16.37 -11.62
C ASP A 353 -4.23 17.38 -11.42
N GLY A 354 -5.45 16.86 -11.31
CA GLY A 354 -6.61 17.68 -10.99
C GLY A 354 -6.36 18.41 -9.67
N GLU A 355 -6.64 19.70 -9.64
CA GLU A 355 -6.34 20.62 -8.53
C GLU A 355 -6.92 20.20 -7.16
N GLY A 356 -7.78 19.17 -7.12
CA GLY A 356 -8.51 18.69 -5.94
C GLY A 356 -7.68 18.07 -4.80
N ALA A 357 -7.03 16.93 -5.03
CA ALA A 357 -6.34 16.18 -3.99
C ALA A 357 -5.02 15.59 -4.47
N ARG A 358 -3.91 16.00 -3.85
CA ARG A 358 -2.56 15.51 -4.17
C ARG A 358 -2.31 14.16 -3.47
N GLY A 359 -2.88 13.09 -4.02
CA GLY A 359 -2.72 11.71 -3.56
C GLY A 359 -1.38 11.06 -3.96
N GLY A 360 -1.02 9.96 -3.31
CA GLY A 360 0.10 9.10 -3.73
C GLY A 360 0.55 8.08 -2.68
N GLY A 361 1.16 6.98 -3.15
CA GLY A 361 1.68 5.92 -2.30
C GLY A 361 2.76 6.42 -1.33
N ILE A 362 2.75 5.91 -0.11
CA ILE A 362 3.73 6.21 0.96
C ILE A 362 4.19 4.93 1.69
N GLY A 363 3.70 3.76 1.29
CA GLY A 363 4.18 2.48 1.82
C GLY A 363 3.85 1.36 0.85
N TRP A 364 4.86 0.52 0.59
CA TRP A 364 4.79 -0.63 -0.31
C TRP A 364 5.09 -1.92 0.44
N GLN A 365 4.79 -3.05 -0.20
CA GLN A 365 5.14 -4.35 0.35
C GLN A 365 6.65 -4.50 0.48
N LYS A 366 7.07 -5.09 1.60
CA LYS A 366 8.48 -5.40 1.83
C LYS A 366 8.91 -6.52 0.89
N GLU A 367 10.12 -6.40 0.38
CA GLU A 367 10.76 -7.42 -0.43
C GLU A 367 10.80 -8.77 0.31
N GLY A 368 10.17 -9.78 -0.27
CA GLY A 368 10.21 -11.17 0.18
C GLY A 368 11.57 -11.83 -0.06
N TRP A 369 11.81 -12.98 0.57
CA TRP A 369 13.10 -13.68 0.45
C TRP A 369 13.43 -14.10 -0.99
N PHE A 370 12.42 -14.51 -1.78
CA PHE A 370 12.63 -14.92 -3.16
C PHE A 370 12.78 -13.74 -4.11
N GLU A 371 12.09 -12.63 -3.83
CA GLU A 371 12.27 -11.38 -4.58
C GLU A 371 13.69 -10.84 -4.38
N ARG A 372 14.20 -10.87 -3.15
CA ARG A 372 15.60 -10.56 -2.85
C ARG A 372 16.56 -11.43 -3.63
N TYR A 373 16.35 -12.75 -3.61
CA TYR A 373 17.17 -13.69 -4.37
C TYR A 373 17.14 -13.36 -5.86
N ALA A 374 15.96 -13.12 -6.45
CA ALA A 374 15.84 -12.79 -7.86
C ALA A 374 16.50 -11.45 -8.20
N ARG A 375 16.38 -10.44 -7.34
CA ARG A 375 17.06 -9.15 -7.49
C ARG A 375 18.57 -9.32 -7.48
N GLU A 376 19.12 -10.07 -6.53
CA GLU A 376 20.57 -10.34 -6.46
C GLU A 376 21.09 -11.03 -7.73
N ARG A 377 20.35 -12.02 -8.24
CA ARG A 377 20.70 -12.70 -9.51
C ARG A 377 20.64 -11.74 -10.70
N MET A 378 19.63 -10.90 -10.79
CA MET A 378 19.51 -9.91 -11.86
C MET A 378 20.61 -8.84 -11.77
N CYS A 379 20.94 -8.34 -10.58
CA CYS A 379 22.01 -7.36 -10.39
C CYS A 379 23.37 -7.94 -10.82
N ALA A 380 23.68 -9.17 -10.43
CA ALA A 380 24.91 -9.86 -10.84
C ALA A 380 24.97 -10.14 -12.36
N PHE A 381 23.82 -10.33 -13.00
CA PHE A 381 23.70 -10.40 -14.45
C PHE A 381 23.96 -9.04 -15.10
N LEU A 382 23.28 -7.98 -14.64
CA LEU A 382 23.38 -6.64 -15.20
C LEU A 382 24.77 -6.03 -15.04
N MET A 383 25.47 -6.30 -13.94
CA MET A 383 26.87 -5.89 -13.77
C MET A 383 27.76 -6.42 -14.90
N ARG A 384 27.67 -7.72 -15.21
CA ARG A 384 28.44 -8.34 -16.31
C ARG A 384 27.96 -7.86 -17.68
N ARG A 385 26.64 -7.76 -17.89
CA ARG A 385 26.08 -7.37 -19.19
C ARG A 385 26.31 -5.92 -19.54
N ALA A 386 26.35 -5.01 -18.57
CA ALA A 386 26.69 -3.61 -18.82
C ALA A 386 28.10 -3.49 -19.41
N GLU A 387 29.05 -4.32 -18.95
CA GLU A 387 30.41 -4.40 -19.50
C GLU A 387 30.41 -5.02 -20.91
N GLU A 388 29.73 -6.16 -21.11
CA GLU A 388 29.71 -6.87 -22.40
C GLU A 388 29.02 -6.08 -23.53
N THR A 389 27.94 -5.34 -23.21
CA THR A 389 27.12 -4.63 -24.19
C THR A 389 27.48 -3.16 -24.36
N GLY A 390 28.24 -2.59 -23.42
CA GLY A 390 28.50 -1.16 -23.33
C GLY A 390 27.28 -0.29 -23.01
N VAL A 391 26.12 -0.90 -22.69
CA VAL A 391 24.88 -0.18 -22.35
C VAL A 391 24.83 0.08 -20.85
N ALA A 392 24.61 1.34 -20.46
CA ALA A 392 24.35 1.68 -19.07
C ALA A 392 22.91 1.29 -18.71
N VAL A 393 22.72 0.63 -17.57
CA VAL A 393 21.38 0.20 -17.11
C VAL A 393 21.07 0.84 -15.77
N GLU A 394 19.91 1.47 -15.68
CA GLU A 394 19.40 2.06 -14.45
C GLU A 394 18.04 1.42 -14.09
N LEU A 395 17.90 0.92 -12.87
CA LEU A 395 16.65 0.40 -12.34
C LEU A 395 16.06 1.40 -11.34
N ILE A 396 14.84 1.87 -11.60
CA ILE A 396 14.14 2.86 -10.78
C ILE A 396 12.87 2.25 -10.19
N ALA A 397 12.84 2.13 -8.87
CA ALA A 397 11.67 1.67 -8.13
C ALA A 397 10.55 2.72 -8.11
N ALA A 398 9.31 2.27 -8.10
CA ALA A 398 8.14 3.11 -7.82
C ALA A 398 8.05 3.53 -6.34
N ASP A 399 8.64 2.72 -5.46
CA ASP A 399 8.82 3.02 -4.05
C ASP A 399 10.10 3.88 -3.87
N PRO A 400 9.97 5.15 -3.43
CA PRO A 400 11.10 6.06 -3.26
C PRO A 400 12.09 5.62 -2.17
N LEU A 401 11.72 4.63 -1.33
CA LEU A 401 12.62 4.08 -0.31
C LEU A 401 13.74 3.24 -0.88
N TYR A 402 13.58 2.72 -2.09
CA TYR A 402 14.64 1.98 -2.78
C TYR A 402 15.41 2.94 -3.70
N PRO A 403 16.70 3.20 -3.41
CA PRO A 403 17.51 4.07 -4.28
C PRO A 403 17.67 3.42 -5.67
N PRO A 404 17.81 4.24 -6.73
CA PRO A 404 18.09 3.72 -8.07
C PRO A 404 19.33 2.83 -8.10
N LEU A 405 19.23 1.69 -8.76
CA LEU A 405 20.36 0.78 -8.96
C LEU A 405 20.97 1.07 -10.33
N VAL A 406 22.24 1.48 -10.36
CA VAL A 406 22.91 1.92 -11.58
C VAL A 406 24.08 1.00 -11.91
N PHE A 407 24.10 0.50 -13.14
CA PHE A 407 25.13 -0.39 -13.68
C PHE A 407 25.80 0.30 -14.86
N ARG A 408 27.11 0.57 -14.76
CA ARG A 408 27.88 1.29 -15.78
C ARG A 408 29.11 0.48 -16.20
N PRO A 409 29.44 0.42 -17.51
CA PRO A 409 30.70 -0.16 -17.97
C PRO A 409 31.91 0.66 -17.49
N ALA A 410 33.04 -0.02 -17.31
CA ALA A 410 34.28 0.54 -16.75
C ALA A 410 35.03 1.49 -17.70
N GLU A 411 35.01 1.25 -19.02
CA GLU A 411 35.74 2.09 -19.99
C GLU A 411 34.87 3.18 -20.64
N THR A 412 35.44 4.39 -20.67
CA THR A 412 34.88 5.63 -21.23
C THR A 412 35.27 5.78 -22.70
N ALA A 413 34.80 4.88 -23.56
CA ALA A 413 34.91 5.11 -25.01
C ALA A 413 33.83 6.11 -25.45
N CYS A 414 34.29 7.32 -25.77
CA CYS A 414 33.52 8.50 -26.16
C CYS A 414 32.81 8.33 -27.52
N ALA A 415 31.50 8.07 -27.52
CA ALA A 415 30.49 8.55 -28.48
C ALA A 415 29.12 7.90 -28.16
N GLN A 416 28.10 8.71 -27.83
CA GLN A 416 26.70 8.31 -27.58
C GLN A 416 26.50 7.03 -26.74
N ARG A 417 26.64 7.16 -25.42
CA ARG A 417 26.33 6.09 -24.46
C ARG A 417 24.84 5.75 -24.54
N LYS A 418 24.49 4.52 -24.95
CA LYS A 418 23.11 4.03 -24.89
C LYS A 418 22.76 3.75 -23.43
N GLU A 419 21.64 4.31 -22.97
CA GLU A 419 21.16 4.18 -21.60
C GLU A 419 19.77 3.52 -21.59
N LEU A 420 19.65 2.45 -20.83
CA LEU A 420 18.41 1.73 -20.60
C LEU A 420 17.94 2.00 -19.18
N THR A 421 16.85 2.74 -19.03
CA THR A 421 16.18 2.94 -17.74
C THR A 421 14.99 2.00 -17.65
N ILE A 422 14.88 1.26 -16.55
CA ILE A 422 13.77 0.34 -16.28
C ILE A 422 13.05 0.81 -15.01
N TRP A 423 11.85 1.33 -15.19
CA TRP A 423 10.96 1.68 -14.08
C TRP A 423 10.17 0.44 -13.66
N TYR A 424 10.20 0.04 -12.39
CA TYR A 424 9.44 -1.11 -11.90
C TYR A 424 8.56 -0.76 -10.69
N LEU A 425 7.35 -1.34 -10.63
CA LEU A 425 6.34 -1.03 -9.61
C LEU A 425 6.61 -1.73 -8.28
N LEU A 426 7.00 -3.01 -8.33
CA LEU A 426 7.18 -3.86 -7.16
C LEU A 426 8.36 -4.81 -7.35
N PRO A 427 8.93 -5.35 -6.24
CA PRO A 427 9.97 -6.38 -6.32
C PRO A 427 9.56 -7.65 -7.07
N GLN A 428 8.24 -7.90 -7.24
CA GLN A 428 7.70 -8.96 -8.09
C GLN A 428 8.19 -8.86 -9.57
N PHE A 429 8.65 -7.69 -10.01
CA PHE A 429 9.39 -7.55 -11.26
C PHE A 429 10.54 -8.56 -11.37
N PHE A 430 11.40 -8.65 -10.34
CA PHE A 430 12.57 -9.51 -10.36
C PHE A 430 12.19 -10.99 -10.47
N THR A 431 11.17 -11.42 -9.75
CA THR A 431 10.70 -12.81 -9.77
C THR A 431 10.02 -13.16 -11.07
N THR A 432 9.23 -12.23 -11.64
CA THR A 432 8.57 -12.43 -12.93
C THR A 432 9.60 -12.60 -14.05
N VAL A 433 10.65 -11.77 -14.10
CA VAL A 433 11.72 -11.92 -15.11
C VAL A 433 12.55 -13.18 -14.87
N LEU A 434 12.83 -13.57 -13.61
CA LEU A 434 13.57 -14.79 -13.31
C LEU A 434 12.80 -16.08 -13.62
N LEU A 435 11.48 -16.08 -13.47
CA LEU A 435 10.62 -17.24 -13.72
C LEU A 435 10.18 -17.35 -15.18
N ALA A 436 10.20 -16.26 -15.94
CA ALA A 436 9.97 -16.29 -17.37
C ALA A 436 11.07 -17.12 -18.07
N PRO A 437 10.73 -18.02 -19.01
CA PRO A 437 11.75 -18.82 -19.70
C PRO A 437 12.66 -18.01 -20.61
N SER A 438 12.15 -16.92 -21.19
CA SER A 438 12.93 -16.05 -22.07
C SER A 438 12.51 -14.58 -21.91
N VAL A 439 13.29 -13.69 -22.52
CA VAL A 439 13.05 -12.24 -22.48
C VAL A 439 11.72 -11.88 -23.14
N ALA A 440 11.36 -12.54 -24.23
CA ALA A 440 10.08 -12.35 -24.91
C ALA A 440 8.90 -12.70 -23.99
N HIS A 441 9.00 -13.82 -23.26
CA HIS A 441 8.02 -14.22 -22.25
C HIS A 441 7.96 -13.22 -21.09
N ALA A 442 9.10 -12.70 -20.64
CA ALA A 442 9.17 -11.70 -19.57
C ALA A 442 8.49 -10.38 -19.97
N LEU A 443 8.67 -9.94 -21.23
CA LEU A 443 7.99 -8.76 -21.77
C LEU A 443 6.48 -8.99 -21.94
N LEU A 444 6.07 -10.12 -22.51
CA LEU A 444 4.65 -10.43 -22.66
C LEU A 444 3.93 -10.45 -21.31
N LEU A 445 4.48 -11.19 -20.34
CA LEU A 445 3.84 -11.31 -19.03
C LEU A 445 3.99 -10.05 -18.19
N GLY A 446 5.22 -9.55 -18.03
CA GLY A 446 5.52 -8.48 -17.09
C GLY A 446 5.23 -7.07 -17.60
N TYR A 447 5.47 -6.79 -18.89
CA TYR A 447 5.25 -5.47 -19.48
C TYR A 447 3.85 -5.32 -20.07
N THR A 448 3.40 -6.27 -20.91
CA THR A 448 2.13 -6.16 -21.63
C THR A 448 0.92 -6.47 -20.75
N VAL A 449 0.94 -7.61 -20.05
CA VAL A 449 -0.22 -8.12 -19.31
C VAL A 449 -0.31 -7.54 -17.90
N GLU A 450 0.74 -7.77 -17.09
CA GLU A 450 0.73 -7.43 -15.66
C GLU A 450 1.23 -6.00 -15.38
N LYS A 451 1.84 -5.33 -16.38
CA LYS A 451 2.31 -3.93 -16.31
C LYS A 451 3.21 -3.63 -15.10
N LEU A 452 4.04 -4.60 -14.71
CA LEU A 452 4.93 -4.55 -13.55
C LEU A 452 6.13 -3.62 -13.75
N PHE A 453 6.57 -3.41 -14.98
CA PHE A 453 7.70 -2.56 -15.31
C PHE A 453 7.53 -1.89 -16.67
N VAL A 454 8.27 -0.81 -16.89
CA VAL A 454 8.33 -0.05 -18.14
C VAL A 454 9.81 0.19 -18.47
N PRO A 455 10.35 -0.35 -19.57
CA PRO A 455 11.68 0.00 -20.04
C PRO A 455 11.65 1.29 -20.88
N SER A 456 12.75 2.04 -20.93
CA SER A 456 12.90 3.23 -21.81
C SER A 456 12.90 2.86 -23.29
N SER A 457 13.41 1.67 -23.64
CA SER A 457 13.36 1.10 -24.99
C SER A 457 13.21 -0.41 -24.90
N LEU A 458 12.22 -0.95 -25.62
CA LEU A 458 12.00 -2.40 -25.73
C LEU A 458 13.16 -3.09 -26.44
N ASP A 459 13.77 -2.44 -27.42
CA ASP A 459 14.88 -3.01 -28.21
C ASP A 459 16.15 -3.07 -27.39
N LEU A 460 16.47 -2.02 -26.63
CA LEU A 460 17.58 -2.05 -25.67
C LEU A 460 17.34 -3.09 -24.58
N PHE A 461 16.11 -3.23 -24.10
CA PHE A 461 15.78 -4.28 -23.13
C PHE A 461 16.02 -5.68 -23.71
N ARG A 462 15.55 -5.96 -24.93
CA ARG A 462 15.83 -7.24 -25.61
C ARG A 462 17.32 -7.48 -25.80
N TYR A 463 18.06 -6.46 -26.22
CA TYR A 463 19.49 -6.54 -26.47
C TYR A 463 20.32 -6.81 -25.20
N VAL A 464 19.99 -6.13 -24.09
CA VAL A 464 20.70 -6.32 -22.82
C VAL A 464 20.42 -7.70 -22.23
N PHE A 465 19.17 -8.17 -22.27
CA PHE A 465 18.75 -9.42 -21.63
C PHE A 465 18.87 -10.66 -22.52
N SER A 466 19.18 -10.53 -23.82
CA SER A 466 19.41 -11.68 -24.71
C SER A 466 20.73 -12.40 -24.38
N VAL A 467 20.78 -13.68 -24.72
CA VAL A 467 21.98 -14.52 -24.58
C VAL A 467 22.89 -14.29 -25.80
N ALA A 468 24.17 -13.99 -25.57
CA ALA A 468 25.14 -13.92 -26.67
C ALA A 468 25.34 -15.32 -27.28
N GLY A 469 25.06 -15.46 -28.58
CA GLY A 469 25.36 -16.68 -29.34
C GLY A 469 24.17 -17.61 -29.67
N THR A 470 22.93 -17.24 -29.34
CA THR A 470 21.76 -17.88 -29.98
C THR A 470 21.68 -17.40 -31.43
N GLN A 471 22.08 -18.25 -32.38
CA GLN A 471 21.71 -18.04 -33.78
C GLN A 471 20.18 -18.13 -33.88
N GLU A 472 19.56 -17.09 -34.43
CA GLU A 472 18.11 -17.05 -34.70
C GLU A 472 17.72 -18.31 -35.50
N GLY A 473 16.74 -19.06 -34.98
CA GLY A 473 16.15 -20.21 -35.67
C GLY A 473 16.61 -21.62 -35.25
N HIS A 474 17.44 -21.79 -34.21
CA HIS A 474 17.79 -23.13 -33.69
C HIS A 474 17.27 -23.37 -32.26
N ARG A 475 16.24 -24.24 -32.13
CA ARG A 475 15.79 -24.73 -30.81
C ARG A 475 16.93 -25.55 -30.15
N PRO A 476 17.33 -25.26 -28.90
CA PRO A 476 18.37 -26.02 -28.23
C PRO A 476 17.97 -27.49 -28.05
N THR A 477 18.93 -28.40 -28.25
CA THR A 477 18.71 -29.85 -28.20
C THR A 477 18.36 -30.39 -26.80
N ALA A 478 18.72 -29.68 -25.72
CA ALA A 478 18.34 -30.04 -24.36
C ALA A 478 18.21 -28.83 -23.42
N LEU A 479 17.08 -28.75 -22.71
CA LEU A 479 16.84 -27.77 -21.65
C LEU A 479 17.40 -28.26 -20.30
N THR A 480 17.96 -27.35 -19.51
CA THR A 480 18.33 -27.64 -18.12
C THR A 480 17.10 -27.94 -17.25
N TYR A 481 17.31 -28.58 -16.09
CA TYR A 481 16.22 -28.90 -15.17
C TYR A 481 15.47 -27.63 -14.68
N ALA A 482 16.21 -26.57 -14.33
CA ALA A 482 15.61 -25.28 -13.96
C ALA A 482 14.73 -24.71 -15.09
N GLN A 483 15.19 -24.83 -16.33
CA GLN A 483 14.43 -24.34 -17.49
C GLN A 483 13.17 -25.18 -17.75
N LYS A 484 13.25 -26.51 -17.60
CA LYS A 484 12.08 -27.40 -17.65
C LYS A 484 11.02 -27.04 -16.60
N LEU A 485 11.45 -26.61 -15.41
CA LEU A 485 10.52 -26.14 -14.38
C LEU A 485 9.80 -24.86 -14.82
N ARG A 486 10.52 -23.88 -15.38
CA ARG A 486 9.95 -22.61 -15.87
C ARG A 486 8.93 -22.82 -16.99
N THR A 487 9.17 -23.76 -17.90
CA THR A 487 8.25 -24.05 -19.02
C THR A 487 7.02 -24.85 -18.60
N SER A 488 7.05 -25.51 -17.43
CA SER A 488 5.99 -26.45 -17.03
C SER A 488 4.61 -25.83 -16.81
N SER A 489 4.53 -24.52 -16.57
CA SER A 489 3.29 -23.80 -16.28
C SER A 489 2.82 -22.90 -17.44
N ILE A 490 3.45 -23.01 -18.61
CA ILE A 490 3.18 -22.14 -19.76
C ILE A 490 2.37 -22.91 -20.82
N PRO A 491 1.31 -22.31 -21.39
CA PRO A 491 0.57 -22.89 -22.50
C PRO A 491 1.48 -23.25 -23.69
N LEU A 492 1.24 -24.42 -24.29
CA LEU A 492 2.03 -24.93 -25.43
C LEU A 492 2.06 -23.94 -26.60
N SER A 493 0.94 -23.24 -26.88
CA SER A 493 0.85 -22.24 -27.94
C SER A 493 1.88 -21.11 -27.81
N LEU A 494 2.23 -20.72 -26.58
CA LEU A 494 3.26 -19.70 -26.32
C LEU A 494 4.68 -20.28 -26.41
N LEU A 495 4.86 -21.54 -25.98
CA LEU A 495 6.15 -22.23 -26.06
C LEU A 495 6.56 -22.52 -27.51
N ASP A 496 5.58 -22.74 -28.40
CA ASP A 496 5.83 -23.08 -29.79
C ASP A 496 5.95 -21.87 -30.73
N ALA A 497 5.61 -20.67 -30.24
CA ALA A 497 5.66 -19.44 -31.04
C ALA A 497 7.11 -19.10 -31.46
N PRO A 498 7.37 -18.81 -32.74
CA PRO A 498 8.73 -18.57 -33.25
C PRO A 498 9.38 -17.32 -32.66
N GLU A 499 8.60 -16.33 -32.24
CA GLU A 499 9.07 -15.10 -31.61
C GLU A 499 9.55 -15.29 -30.15
N TYR A 500 9.28 -16.46 -29.56
CA TYR A 500 9.48 -16.76 -28.15
C TYR A 500 10.56 -17.82 -27.91
N GLU A 501 11.70 -17.69 -28.60
CA GLU A 501 12.82 -18.62 -28.43
C GLU A 501 13.24 -18.78 -26.97
N ILE A 502 13.41 -20.03 -26.55
CA ILE A 502 13.76 -20.40 -25.17
C ILE A 502 15.21 -20.87 -25.14
N PRO A 503 16.11 -20.18 -24.41
CA PRO A 503 17.50 -20.61 -24.29
C PRO A 503 17.59 -21.91 -23.46
N SER A 504 18.64 -22.70 -23.71
CA SER A 504 18.90 -23.96 -22.98
C SER A 504 19.13 -23.74 -21.47
N THR A 505 19.79 -22.61 -21.17
CA THR A 505 20.13 -22.12 -19.83
C THR A 505 19.58 -20.72 -19.67
N HIS A 506 18.95 -20.43 -18.53
CA HIS A 506 18.46 -19.08 -18.27
C HIS A 506 19.65 -18.15 -17.96
N PRO A 507 19.68 -16.89 -18.45
CA PRO A 507 20.78 -15.96 -18.20
C PRO A 507 21.08 -15.70 -16.72
N PHE A 508 20.06 -15.86 -15.87
CA PHE A 508 20.18 -15.66 -14.41
C PHE A 508 20.52 -16.94 -13.64
N ASP A 509 20.63 -18.10 -14.30
CA ASP A 509 21.01 -19.34 -13.61
C ASP A 509 22.51 -19.29 -13.22
N PRO A 510 22.90 -19.95 -12.11
CA PRO A 510 24.31 -20.03 -11.71
C PRO A 510 25.13 -20.79 -12.74
N ASP A 511 26.44 -20.58 -12.71
CA ASP A 511 27.37 -21.30 -13.58
C ASP A 511 27.17 -22.82 -13.41
N PRO A 512 26.92 -23.57 -14.51
CA PRO A 512 26.79 -25.03 -14.49
C PRO A 512 27.93 -25.77 -13.79
N SER A 513 29.13 -25.18 -13.74
CA SER A 513 30.30 -25.74 -13.05
C SER A 513 30.06 -25.95 -11.54
N HIS A 514 29.24 -25.09 -10.92
CA HIS A 514 28.92 -25.13 -9.50
C HIS A 514 27.63 -25.93 -9.22
N ARG A 515 27.77 -27.24 -9.07
CA ARG A 515 26.63 -28.17 -8.89
C ARG A 515 25.69 -27.79 -7.73
N ILE A 516 26.22 -27.41 -6.58
CA ILE A 516 25.42 -27.08 -5.39
C ILE A 516 24.52 -25.87 -5.66
N SER A 517 25.06 -24.79 -6.25
CA SER A 517 24.25 -23.61 -6.57
C SER A 517 23.16 -23.91 -7.60
N THR A 518 23.43 -24.76 -8.58
CA THR A 518 22.45 -25.16 -9.61
C THR A 518 21.30 -25.96 -9.01
N ILE A 519 21.60 -26.87 -8.07
CA ILE A 519 20.58 -27.64 -7.34
C ILE A 519 19.74 -26.69 -6.47
N LEU A 520 20.37 -25.81 -5.70
CA LEU A 520 19.66 -24.86 -4.84
C LEU A 520 18.81 -23.87 -5.65
N ASN A 521 19.29 -23.39 -6.80
CA ASN A 521 18.52 -22.55 -7.70
C ASN A 521 17.27 -23.27 -8.21
N SER A 522 17.43 -24.52 -8.67
CA SER A 522 16.32 -25.34 -9.14
C SER A 522 15.30 -25.62 -8.04
N ALA A 523 15.76 -25.90 -6.82
CA ALA A 523 14.91 -26.12 -5.65
C ALA A 523 14.11 -24.86 -5.28
N ARG A 524 14.72 -23.67 -5.35
CA ARG A 524 14.02 -22.39 -5.10
C ARG A 524 12.94 -22.13 -6.16
N ILE A 525 13.25 -22.34 -7.44
CA ILE A 525 12.28 -22.19 -8.53
C ILE A 525 11.11 -23.16 -8.33
N TRP A 526 11.42 -24.43 -8.06
CA TRP A 526 10.39 -25.43 -7.77
C TRP A 526 9.52 -25.04 -6.59
N LEU A 527 10.11 -24.59 -5.49
CA LEU A 527 9.38 -24.20 -4.27
C LEU A 527 8.38 -23.07 -4.57
N VAL A 528 8.78 -22.06 -5.33
CA VAL A 528 7.90 -20.93 -5.66
C VAL A 528 6.76 -21.34 -6.59
N LEU A 529 7.04 -22.17 -7.59
CA LEU A 529 6.00 -22.73 -8.46
C LEU A 529 5.04 -23.65 -7.69
N ALA A 530 5.56 -24.44 -6.76
CA ALA A 530 4.76 -25.29 -5.88
C ALA A 530 3.87 -24.45 -4.95
N LEU A 531 4.40 -23.39 -4.35
CA LEU A 531 3.63 -22.46 -3.51
C LEU A 531 2.48 -21.81 -4.31
N GLY A 532 2.72 -21.41 -5.56
CA GLY A 532 1.66 -20.88 -6.43
C GLY A 532 0.55 -21.91 -6.72
N ARG A 533 0.90 -23.19 -6.92
CA ARG A 533 -0.10 -24.27 -7.06
C ARG A 533 -0.84 -24.55 -5.75
N CYS A 534 -0.15 -24.50 -4.61
CA CYS A 534 -0.78 -24.63 -3.29
C CYS A 534 -1.75 -23.48 -3.03
N GLU A 535 -1.42 -22.25 -3.44
CA GLU A 535 -2.30 -21.09 -3.38
C GLU A 535 -3.56 -21.31 -4.22
N GLU A 536 -3.43 -21.70 -5.48
CA GLU A 536 -4.56 -22.07 -6.36
C GLU A 536 -5.45 -23.16 -5.72
N TRP A 537 -4.82 -24.24 -5.25
CA TRP A 537 -5.52 -25.34 -4.58
C TRP A 537 -6.28 -24.88 -3.33
N THR A 538 -5.67 -23.98 -2.54
CA THR A 538 -6.28 -23.39 -1.35
C THR A 538 -7.52 -22.59 -1.75
N TYR A 539 -7.43 -21.72 -2.77
CA TYR A 539 -8.58 -20.96 -3.26
C TYR A 539 -9.70 -21.86 -3.79
N HIS A 540 -9.36 -22.96 -4.45
CA HIS A 540 -10.35 -23.95 -4.90
C HIS A 540 -11.05 -24.68 -3.75
N ILE A 541 -10.33 -25.10 -2.71
CA ILE A 541 -10.94 -25.71 -1.51
C ILE A 541 -11.92 -24.75 -0.86
N PHE A 542 -11.51 -23.49 -0.70
CA PHE A 542 -12.34 -22.46 -0.10
C PHE A 542 -13.40 -21.92 -1.06
N ARG A 543 -13.50 -22.44 -2.29
CA ARG A 543 -14.44 -22.01 -3.33
C ARG A 543 -14.46 -20.48 -3.51
N ALA A 544 -13.28 -19.87 -3.45
CA ALA A 544 -13.12 -18.44 -3.62
C ALA A 544 -13.49 -18.03 -5.05
N ARG A 545 -14.36 -17.02 -5.19
CA ARG A 545 -14.74 -16.44 -6.48
C ARG A 545 -13.98 -15.16 -6.76
N PHE A 546 -13.32 -15.13 -7.90
CA PHE A 546 -12.69 -13.94 -8.44
C PHE A 546 -13.51 -13.45 -9.62
N ILE A 547 -13.38 -12.18 -9.92
CA ILE A 547 -13.94 -11.62 -11.14
C ILE A 547 -13.29 -12.34 -12.33
N PRO A 548 -14.09 -12.72 -13.36
CA PRO A 548 -13.57 -13.45 -14.50
C PRO A 548 -12.34 -12.77 -15.10
N ARG A 549 -11.30 -13.57 -15.41
CA ARG A 549 -10.01 -13.15 -15.99
C ARG A 549 -9.04 -12.47 -15.03
N GLU A 550 -9.46 -12.12 -13.81
CA GLU A 550 -8.56 -11.55 -12.81
C GLU A 550 -7.82 -12.62 -12.00
N GLU A 551 -8.10 -13.92 -12.15
CA GLU A 551 -7.59 -14.95 -11.22
C GLU A 551 -6.05 -14.94 -11.07
N PRO A 552 -5.49 -14.93 -9.83
CA PRO A 552 -4.04 -14.79 -9.60
C PRO A 552 -3.18 -15.87 -10.27
N TRP A 553 -3.67 -17.10 -10.36
CA TRP A 553 -2.94 -18.23 -10.93
C TRP A 553 -3.01 -18.30 -12.47
N ARG A 554 -3.88 -17.52 -13.11
CA ARG A 554 -4.11 -17.54 -14.56
C ARG A 554 -3.28 -16.52 -15.35
N ARG A 555 -2.16 -16.07 -14.79
CA ARG A 555 -1.23 -15.11 -15.42
C ARG A 555 -0.83 -15.47 -16.85
N TRP A 556 -0.41 -16.72 -17.08
CA TRP A 556 -0.04 -17.19 -18.42
C TRP A 556 -1.22 -17.36 -19.37
N HIS A 557 -2.42 -17.60 -18.84
CA HIS A 557 -3.63 -17.65 -19.67
C HIS A 557 -4.02 -16.25 -20.15
N ARG A 558 -3.92 -15.22 -19.28
CA ARG A 558 -4.05 -13.82 -19.72
C ARG A 558 -3.00 -13.44 -20.76
N ALA A 559 -1.76 -13.92 -20.59
CA ALA A 559 -0.70 -13.71 -21.58
C ALA A 559 -1.00 -14.37 -22.92
N LEU A 560 -1.58 -15.57 -22.92
CA LEU A 560 -2.03 -16.24 -24.14
C LEU A 560 -3.10 -15.42 -24.86
N ILE A 561 -4.13 -14.94 -24.14
CA ILE A 561 -5.18 -14.10 -24.73
C ILE A 561 -4.60 -12.82 -25.35
N ALA A 562 -3.66 -12.16 -24.65
CA ALA A 562 -3.00 -10.96 -25.16
C ALA A 562 -2.15 -11.25 -26.41
N PHE A 563 -1.50 -12.41 -26.47
CA PHE A 563 -0.74 -12.86 -27.63
C PHE A 563 -1.64 -13.18 -28.83
N GLU A 564 -2.75 -13.88 -28.61
CA GLU A 564 -3.75 -14.18 -29.64
C GLU A 564 -4.36 -12.90 -30.21
N ALA A 565 -4.66 -11.92 -29.36
CA ALA A 565 -5.15 -10.60 -29.80
C ALA A 565 -4.14 -9.83 -30.66
N GLN A 566 -2.84 -10.02 -30.46
CA GLN A 566 -1.79 -9.39 -31.28
C GLN A 566 -1.56 -10.10 -32.62
N THR A 567 -1.77 -11.42 -32.66
CA THR A 567 -1.47 -12.25 -33.83
C THR A 567 -2.68 -12.49 -34.75
N LYS A 568 -3.91 -12.39 -34.22
CA LYS A 568 -5.16 -12.60 -34.95
C LYS A 568 -6.26 -11.61 -34.50
N PRO A 569 -6.23 -10.35 -34.96
CA PRO A 569 -7.20 -9.34 -34.54
C PRO A 569 -8.66 -9.67 -34.94
N GLU A 570 -8.87 -10.51 -35.96
CA GLU A 570 -10.21 -10.83 -36.49
C GLU A 570 -10.98 -11.91 -35.69
N ASP A 571 -10.29 -12.74 -34.90
CA ASP A 571 -10.91 -13.86 -34.16
C ASP A 571 -11.37 -13.49 -32.72
N VAL A 572 -11.03 -12.29 -32.23
CA VAL A 572 -11.31 -11.85 -30.85
C VAL A 572 -12.82 -11.73 -30.58
N HIS A 573 -13.66 -11.60 -31.61
CA HIS A 573 -15.11 -11.54 -31.48
C HIS A 573 -15.75 -12.86 -31.00
N VAL A 574 -15.06 -14.00 -31.11
CA VAL A 574 -15.62 -15.31 -30.71
C VAL A 574 -15.29 -15.66 -29.24
N LEU A 575 -14.26 -15.06 -28.65
CA LEU A 575 -13.81 -15.31 -27.28
C LEU A 575 -14.39 -14.34 -26.22
N ASN A 576 -15.25 -13.41 -26.64
CA ASN A 576 -15.93 -12.43 -25.77
C ASN A 576 -17.32 -12.89 -25.28
N LYS A 577 -17.65 -14.18 -25.38
CA LYS A 577 -18.85 -14.78 -24.76
C LYS A 577 -18.52 -15.66 -23.56
#